data_AF-A0A8H7ZFE8-F1
#
_entry.id   AF-A0A8H7ZFE8-F1
#
_cell.length_a   1.000
_cell.length_b   1.000
_cell.length_c   1.000
_cell.angle_alpha   90.00
_cell.angle_beta   90.00
_cell.angle_gamma   90.00
#
_symmetry.space_group_name_H-M   'P 1'
#
loop_
_entity.id
_entity.type
_entity.pdbx_description
1 polymer ?
#
loop_
_entity_poly.entity_id
_entity_poly.type
_entity_poly.pdbx_seq_one_letter_code
_entity_poly.pdbx_strand_id
1 'polypeptide(L)'
;MSYFDIDDILADAEKLPCQFNHTIPGLGYLEGNPGKPIQQGTKLELPFWLAEILAVLEVQNSDSSFISLIDPDFINDKVLNAIKSDALALDLHKLSSQYYTMIEKWGRLFTEPKLIEQIMEMLKERSFEINNYASNIHSKHFNTEFIYTLDEFEKKLFKETGESNKLMRQWLKE
;
A
#
# COMPACT_ATOMS: atom_id res chain seq x y z
N MET A 1 -5.27 3.49 11.97
CA MET A 1 -4.42 2.31 12.25
C MET A 1 -4.61 1.90 13.70
N SER A 2 -5.15 0.70 13.89
CA SER A 2 -5.42 0.09 15.20
C SER A 2 -4.65 -1.21 15.26
N TYR A 3 -4.04 -1.52 16.39
CA TYR A 3 -3.27 -2.77 16.59
C TYR A 3 -4.05 -4.04 16.21
N PHE A 4 -5.38 -4.01 16.30
CA PHE A 4 -6.25 -5.15 16.00
C PHE A 4 -6.85 -5.13 14.59
N ASP A 5 -6.49 -4.15 13.76
CA ASP A 5 -6.95 -4.10 12.38
C ASP A 5 -6.16 -5.09 11.53
N ILE A 6 -6.87 -6.03 10.91
CA ILE A 6 -6.27 -7.12 10.13
C ILE A 6 -5.59 -6.58 8.88
N ASP A 7 -6.19 -5.58 8.22
CA ASP A 7 -5.62 -5.00 6.99
C ASP A 7 -4.30 -4.30 7.30
N ASP A 8 -4.20 -3.67 8.48
CA ASP A 8 -3.01 -2.99 8.96
C ASP A 8 -1.86 -3.98 9.18
N ILE A 9 -2.15 -5.11 9.85
CA ILE A 9 -1.21 -6.22 10.05
C ILE A 9 -0.77 -6.83 8.72
N LEU A 10 -1.68 -6.98 7.76
CA LEU A 10 -1.35 -7.52 6.44
C LEU A 10 -0.47 -6.55 5.64
N ALA A 11 -0.75 -5.24 5.70
CA ALA A 11 0.10 -4.23 5.09
C ALA A 11 1.52 -4.22 5.71
N ASP A 12 1.63 -4.44 7.02
CA ASP A 12 2.93 -4.55 7.71
C ASP A 12 3.77 -5.75 7.24
N ALA A 13 3.10 -6.83 6.85
CA ALA A 13 3.76 -8.05 6.39
C ALA A 13 4.27 -7.97 4.94
N GLU A 14 3.85 -6.95 4.18
CA GLU A 14 4.30 -6.74 2.81
C GLU A 14 5.81 -6.42 2.79
N LYS A 15 6.50 -6.98 1.79
CA LYS A 15 7.96 -6.87 1.70
C LYS A 15 8.35 -5.64 0.89
N LEU A 16 9.35 -4.92 1.39
CA LEU A 16 9.92 -3.77 0.73
C LEU A 16 11.39 -3.99 0.36
N PRO A 17 11.83 -3.44 -0.78
CA PRO A 17 13.24 -3.46 -1.16
C PRO A 17 14.03 -2.54 -0.24
N CYS A 18 15.02 -3.11 0.46
CA CYS A 18 15.87 -2.42 1.42
C CYS A 18 17.35 -2.65 1.06
N GLN A 19 18.20 -1.67 1.33
CA GLN A 19 19.66 -1.81 1.23
C GLN A 19 20.32 -1.67 2.59
N PHE A 20 21.16 -2.62 2.97
CA PHE A 20 21.92 -2.54 4.22
C PHE A 20 23.07 -1.55 4.08
N ASN A 21 23.16 -0.59 5.00
CA ASN A 21 24.22 0.43 4.99
C ASN A 21 25.49 -0.05 5.69
N HIS A 22 25.40 -1.12 6.49
CA HIS A 22 26.47 -1.65 7.33
C HIS A 22 26.57 -3.16 7.21
N THR A 23 27.76 -3.70 7.48
CA THR A 23 27.96 -5.16 7.56
C THR A 23 27.49 -5.64 8.93
N ILE A 24 26.48 -6.52 8.97
CA ILE A 24 25.88 -7.00 10.23
C ILE A 24 26.19 -8.49 10.44
N PRO A 25 26.97 -8.85 11.48
CA PRO A 25 27.26 -10.25 11.81
C PRO A 25 26.02 -11.05 12.21
N GLY A 26 25.98 -12.33 11.84
CA GLY A 26 24.96 -13.28 12.30
C GLY A 26 23.60 -13.20 11.61
N LEU A 27 23.31 -12.12 10.86
CA LEU A 27 22.04 -11.93 10.15
C LEU A 27 21.98 -12.59 8.75
N GLY A 28 23.01 -13.34 8.34
CA GLY A 28 23.04 -13.97 7.01
C GLY A 28 21.89 -14.93 6.73
N TYR A 29 21.11 -15.35 7.74
CA TYR A 29 19.88 -16.11 7.53
C TYR A 29 18.83 -15.34 6.71
N LEU A 30 18.85 -14.00 6.70
CA LEU A 30 17.98 -13.18 5.84
C LEU A 30 18.33 -13.33 4.34
N GLU A 31 19.57 -13.69 4.02
CA GLU A 31 20.04 -14.01 2.65
C GLU A 31 20.03 -15.51 2.35
N GLY A 32 19.52 -16.35 3.26
CA GLY A 32 19.60 -17.82 3.14
C GLY A 32 21.00 -18.39 3.44
N ASN A 33 21.89 -17.61 4.05
CA ASN A 33 23.25 -17.99 4.45
C ASN A 33 23.43 -17.94 5.99
N PRO A 34 22.81 -18.85 6.75
CA PRO A 34 22.86 -18.82 8.21
C PRO A 34 24.29 -18.88 8.74
N GLY A 35 24.59 -18.10 9.77
CA GLY A 35 25.91 -18.00 10.39
C GLY A 35 26.91 -17.07 9.69
N LYS A 36 26.60 -16.55 8.50
CA LYS A 36 27.42 -15.54 7.81
C LYS A 36 26.95 -14.11 8.15
N PRO A 37 27.80 -13.09 7.99
CA PRO A 37 27.38 -11.69 8.04
C PRO A 37 26.62 -11.29 6.76
N ILE A 38 25.69 -10.35 6.90
CA ILE A 38 25.18 -9.55 5.77
C ILE A 38 26.23 -8.50 5.44
N GLN A 39 26.60 -8.37 4.17
CA GLN A 39 27.58 -7.37 3.75
C GLN A 39 26.93 -6.00 3.57
N GLN A 40 27.72 -4.95 3.76
CA GLN A 40 27.30 -3.60 3.39
C GLN A 40 26.94 -3.54 1.91
N GLY A 41 25.84 -2.86 1.61
CA GLY A 41 25.34 -2.65 0.26
C GLY A 41 24.45 -3.79 -0.23
N THR A 42 24.29 -4.90 0.51
CA THR A 42 23.37 -5.96 0.10
C THR A 42 21.94 -5.44 0.06
N LYS A 43 21.22 -5.78 -1.01
CA LYS A 43 19.81 -5.50 -1.21
C LYS A 43 18.98 -6.72 -0.82
N LEU A 44 18.00 -6.51 0.06
CA LEU A 44 17.11 -7.56 0.55
C LEU A 44 15.68 -7.03 0.66
N GLU A 45 14.73 -7.94 0.49
CA GLU A 45 13.33 -7.68 0.74
C GLU A 45 13.00 -7.98 2.20
N LEU A 46 12.62 -6.95 2.95
CA LEU A 46 12.25 -7.06 4.36
C LEU A 46 10.78 -6.69 4.55
N PRO A 47 10.04 -7.36 5.45
CA PRO A 47 8.69 -6.92 5.83
C PRO A 47 8.69 -5.48 6.36
N PHE A 48 7.64 -4.72 6.06
CA PHE A 48 7.51 -3.31 6.45
C PHE A 48 7.71 -3.10 7.96
N TRP A 49 7.09 -3.92 8.82
CA TRP A 49 7.20 -3.79 10.28
C TRP A 49 8.64 -3.85 10.80
N LEU A 50 9.54 -4.53 10.09
CA LEU A 50 10.96 -4.60 10.43
C LEU A 50 11.73 -3.47 9.76
N ALA A 51 11.43 -3.21 8.48
CA ALA A 51 12.10 -2.20 7.68
C ALA A 51 11.90 -0.79 8.27
N GLU A 52 10.69 -0.47 8.72
CA GLU A 52 10.35 0.79 9.37
C GLU A 52 11.28 1.09 10.56
N ILE A 53 11.44 0.12 11.45
CA ILE A 53 12.25 0.27 12.67
C ILE A 53 13.73 0.42 12.29
N LEU A 54 14.24 -0.42 11.39
CA LEU A 54 15.66 -0.40 10.99
C LEU A 54 16.05 0.86 10.19
N ALA A 55 15.09 1.47 9.48
CA ALA A 55 15.31 2.70 8.73
C ALA A 55 15.40 3.92 9.65
N VAL A 56 14.68 3.92 10.77
CA VAL A 56 14.65 5.04 11.74
C VAL A 56 15.78 4.94 12.77
N LEU A 57 16.19 3.72 13.16
CA LEU A 57 17.23 3.54 14.16
C LEU A 57 18.62 3.89 13.62
N GLU A 58 19.35 4.71 14.38
CA GLU A 58 20.73 5.06 14.12
C GLU A 58 21.70 4.04 14.75
N VAL A 59 22.81 3.79 14.07
CA VAL A 59 23.87 2.91 14.57
C VAL A 59 24.75 3.71 15.55
N GLN A 60 25.06 3.13 16.71
CA GLN A 60 25.95 3.77 17.69
C GLN A 60 27.30 4.12 17.05
N ASN A 61 27.69 5.40 17.12
CA ASN A 61 28.90 5.99 16.53
C ASN A 61 28.88 6.26 15.02
N SER A 62 27.71 6.26 14.37
CA SER A 62 27.57 6.71 12.98
C SER A 62 26.20 7.35 12.76
N ASP A 63 26.17 8.50 12.09
CA ASP A 63 24.93 9.24 11.73
C ASP A 63 24.13 8.56 10.59
N SER A 64 24.29 7.25 10.40
CA SER A 64 23.60 6.48 9.36
C SER A 64 22.73 5.38 9.95
N SER A 65 21.55 5.21 9.35
CA SER A 65 20.61 4.15 9.68
C SER A 65 21.14 2.77 9.31
N PHE A 66 20.56 1.71 9.88
CA PHE A 66 20.94 0.33 9.54
C PHE A 66 20.64 -0.01 8.08
N ILE A 67 19.49 0.45 7.59
CA ILE A 67 19.06 0.24 6.21
C ILE A 67 18.63 1.55 5.55
N SER A 68 18.78 1.60 4.23
CA SER A 68 18.15 2.58 3.36
C SER A 68 16.98 1.91 2.65
N LEU A 69 15.80 2.52 2.70
CA LEU A 69 14.63 2.04 1.95
C LEU A 69 14.79 2.46 0.49
N ILE A 70 14.51 1.53 -0.42
CA ILE A 70 14.48 1.79 -1.86
C ILE A 70 13.01 2.02 -2.23
N ASP A 71 12.75 2.92 -3.17
CA ASP A 71 11.39 3.17 -3.66
C ASP A 71 10.74 1.86 -4.12
N PRO A 72 9.57 1.51 -3.57
CA PRO A 72 8.91 0.28 -3.91
C PRO A 72 8.23 0.36 -5.28
N ASP A 73 7.95 -0.80 -5.86
CA ASP A 73 7.35 -0.91 -7.19
C ASP A 73 5.99 -0.20 -7.31
N PHE A 74 5.24 -0.09 -6.21
CA PHE A 74 3.95 0.60 -6.16
C PHE A 74 4.04 2.14 -6.10
N ILE A 75 5.25 2.72 -5.94
CA ILE A 75 5.52 4.18 -5.98
C ILE A 75 6.45 4.55 -7.15
N ASN A 76 6.83 3.61 -8.01
CA ASN A 76 7.73 3.94 -9.11
C ASN A 76 7.16 5.03 -10.05
N ASP A 77 8.05 5.76 -10.74
CA ASP A 77 7.66 6.85 -11.64
C ASP A 77 6.62 6.43 -12.69
N LYS A 78 6.66 5.16 -13.12
CA LYS A 78 5.70 4.63 -14.10
C LYS A 78 4.29 4.57 -13.51
N VAL A 79 4.13 4.12 -12.28
CA VAL A 79 2.86 4.10 -11.56
C VAL A 79 2.39 5.52 -11.31
N LEU A 80 3.24 6.41 -10.84
CA LEU A 80 2.88 7.82 -10.60
C LEU A 80 2.43 8.54 -11.88
N ASN A 81 3.08 8.27 -13.02
CA ASN A 81 2.66 8.81 -14.30
C ASN A 81 1.35 8.18 -14.80
N ALA A 82 1.12 6.90 -14.54
CA ALA A 82 -0.14 6.23 -14.86
C ALA A 82 -1.30 6.85 -14.05
N ILE A 83 -1.10 7.07 -12.74
CA ILE A 83 -2.08 7.74 -11.86
C ILE A 83 -2.46 9.11 -12.41
N LYS A 84 -1.47 9.91 -12.84
CA LYS A 84 -1.72 11.24 -13.42
C LYS A 84 -2.46 11.20 -14.76
N SER A 85 -2.31 10.12 -15.53
CA SER A 85 -2.92 10.00 -16.85
C SER A 85 -4.36 9.49 -16.80
N ASP A 86 -4.60 8.43 -16.03
CA ASP A 86 -5.91 7.79 -15.86
C ASP A 86 -5.90 6.93 -14.59
N ALA A 87 -6.47 7.47 -13.51
CA ALA A 87 -6.59 6.80 -12.23
C ALA A 87 -7.55 5.59 -12.25
N LEU A 88 -8.53 5.58 -13.15
CA LEU A 88 -9.59 4.57 -13.19
C LEU A 88 -9.12 3.28 -13.89
N ALA A 89 -8.25 3.42 -14.88
CA ALA A 89 -7.65 2.29 -15.60
C ALA A 89 -6.58 1.53 -14.79
N LEU A 90 -6.12 2.09 -13.66
CA LEU A 90 -5.07 1.49 -12.85
C LEU A 90 -5.58 0.30 -12.03
N ASP A 91 -4.82 -0.79 -12.05
CA ASP A 91 -5.03 -1.97 -11.25
C ASP A 91 -4.27 -1.88 -9.92
N LEU A 92 -4.92 -1.34 -8.89
CA LEU A 92 -4.31 -1.17 -7.57
C LEU A 92 -4.05 -2.53 -6.92
N HIS A 93 -5.00 -3.48 -7.04
CA HIS A 93 -4.88 -4.80 -6.44
C HIS A 93 -3.63 -5.57 -6.91
N LYS A 94 -3.25 -5.39 -8.18
CA LYS A 94 -1.99 -5.97 -8.72
C LYS A 94 -0.73 -5.29 -8.20
N LEU A 95 -0.79 -4.00 -7.85
CA LEU A 95 0.36 -3.25 -7.33
C LEU A 95 0.61 -3.61 -5.86
N SER A 96 -0.41 -3.48 -5.03
CA SER A 96 -0.44 -3.95 -3.65
C SER A 96 -1.89 -4.14 -3.25
N SER A 97 -2.17 -5.23 -2.52
CA SER A 97 -3.52 -5.49 -2.03
C SER A 97 -3.93 -4.58 -0.87
N GLN A 98 -3.02 -3.76 -0.33
CA GLN A 98 -3.28 -2.79 0.72
C GLN A 98 -2.65 -1.45 0.34
N TYR A 99 -2.86 -1.02 -0.91
CA TYR A 99 -2.18 0.14 -1.50
C TYR A 99 -2.32 1.40 -0.65
N TYR A 100 -3.55 1.81 -0.27
CA TYR A 100 -3.74 3.06 0.46
C TYR A 100 -3.14 3.01 1.87
N THR A 101 -3.26 1.87 2.54
CA THR A 101 -2.67 1.66 3.87
C THR A 101 -1.15 1.72 3.80
N MET A 102 -0.54 1.11 2.78
CA MET A 102 0.90 1.13 2.57
C MET A 102 1.41 2.53 2.23
N ILE A 103 0.68 3.29 1.40
CA ILE A 103 1.02 4.70 1.11
C ILE A 103 0.97 5.55 2.38
N GLU A 104 -0.04 5.38 3.23
CA GLU A 104 -0.13 6.12 4.49
C GLU A 104 1.10 5.82 5.38
N LYS A 105 1.51 4.56 5.47
CA LYS A 105 2.71 4.15 6.22
C LYS A 105 3.99 4.71 5.61
N TRP A 106 4.15 4.60 4.29
CA TRP A 106 5.30 5.15 3.57
C TRP A 106 5.40 6.66 3.73
N GLY A 107 4.28 7.38 3.64
CA GLY A 107 4.22 8.83 3.82
C GLY A 107 4.55 9.30 5.24
N ARG A 108 4.45 8.43 6.25
CA ARG A 108 4.94 8.72 7.62
C ARG A 108 6.46 8.65 7.71
N LEU A 109 7.10 7.77 6.93
CA LEU A 109 8.56 7.62 6.89
C LEU A 109 9.21 8.70 6.01
N PHE A 110 8.63 8.94 4.84
CA PHE A 110 9.12 9.92 3.86
C PHE A 110 8.10 11.04 3.70
N THR A 111 8.46 12.25 4.11
CA THR A 111 7.59 13.41 3.95
C THR A 111 7.62 13.89 2.49
N GLU A 112 6.80 13.28 1.64
CA GLU A 112 6.64 13.66 0.23
C GLU A 112 5.23 14.19 -0.05
N PRO A 113 4.97 15.50 0.10
CA PRO A 113 3.63 16.05 0.00
C PRO A 113 3.02 15.89 -1.41
N LYS A 114 3.85 15.90 -2.45
CA LYS A 114 3.39 15.77 -3.84
C LYS A 114 2.84 14.38 -4.16
N LEU A 115 3.43 13.34 -3.55
CA LEU A 115 2.96 11.95 -3.70
C LEU A 115 1.57 11.82 -3.08
N ILE A 116 1.42 12.32 -1.85
CA ILE A 116 0.16 12.27 -1.11
C ILE A 116 -0.94 13.02 -1.86
N GLU A 117 -0.65 14.21 -2.40
CA GLU A 117 -1.61 15.01 -3.18
C GLU A 117 -2.13 14.26 -4.40
N GLN A 118 -1.24 13.62 -5.18
CA GLN A 118 -1.61 12.82 -6.36
C GLN A 118 -2.48 11.62 -6.00
N ILE A 119 -2.15 10.93 -4.90
CA ILE A 119 -2.90 9.76 -4.45
C ILE A 119 -4.27 10.17 -3.90
N MET A 120 -4.38 11.33 -3.24
CA MET A 120 -5.66 11.88 -2.83
C MET A 120 -6.54 12.28 -4.02
N GLU A 121 -5.97 12.79 -5.10
CA GLU A 121 -6.70 13.08 -6.34
C GLU A 121 -7.21 11.77 -6.98
N MET A 122 -6.35 10.76 -7.10
CA MET A 122 -6.72 9.41 -7.55
C MET A 122 -7.87 8.82 -6.74
N LEU A 123 -7.78 8.89 -5.40
CA LEU A 123 -8.81 8.38 -4.50
C LEU A 123 -10.16 9.10 -4.73
N LYS A 124 -10.16 10.41 -4.97
CA LYS A 124 -11.40 11.16 -5.25
C LYS A 124 -12.05 10.67 -6.55
N GLU A 125 -11.30 10.58 -7.63
CA GLU A 125 -11.82 10.11 -8.92
C GLU A 125 -12.39 8.69 -8.82
N ARG A 126 -11.64 7.78 -8.19
CA ARG A 126 -12.07 6.40 -7.98
C ARG A 126 -13.28 6.30 -7.05
N SER A 127 -13.39 7.17 -6.04
CA SER A 127 -14.54 7.18 -5.12
C SER A 127 -15.86 7.53 -5.81
N PHE A 128 -15.85 8.44 -6.79
CA PHE A 128 -17.02 8.73 -7.61
C PHE A 128 -17.46 7.50 -8.40
N GLU A 129 -16.50 6.79 -9.00
CA GLU A 129 -16.79 5.62 -9.80
C GLU A 129 -17.26 4.43 -8.95
N ILE A 130 -16.66 4.21 -7.77
CA ILE A 130 -17.13 3.24 -6.77
C ILE A 130 -18.60 3.52 -6.42
N ASN A 131 -18.97 4.77 -6.17
CA ASN A 131 -20.35 5.14 -5.87
C ASN A 131 -21.30 4.90 -7.06
N ASN A 132 -20.86 5.17 -8.29
CA ASN A 132 -21.61 4.89 -9.51
C ASN A 132 -21.93 3.39 -9.63
N TYR A 133 -20.95 2.52 -9.40
CA TYR A 133 -21.14 1.07 -9.41
C TYR A 133 -22.01 0.58 -8.25
N ALA A 134 -21.76 1.08 -7.03
CA ALA A 134 -22.51 0.70 -5.83
C ALA A 134 -23.99 1.09 -5.93
N SER A 135 -24.31 2.18 -6.64
CA SER A 135 -25.70 2.60 -6.88
C SER A 135 -26.40 1.76 -7.96
N ASN A 136 -25.64 1.11 -8.86
CA ASN A 136 -26.17 0.44 -10.05
C ASN A 136 -25.89 -1.08 -10.07
N ILE A 137 -25.78 -1.70 -8.90
CA ILE A 137 -25.46 -3.15 -8.72
C ILE A 137 -26.36 -4.08 -9.57
N HIS A 138 -27.62 -3.70 -9.83
CA HIS A 138 -28.58 -4.52 -10.58
C HIS A 138 -28.64 -4.24 -12.09
N SER A 139 -27.79 -3.35 -12.61
CA SER A 139 -27.77 -3.04 -14.04
C SER A 139 -27.23 -4.22 -14.85
N LYS A 140 -27.87 -4.53 -15.99
CA LYS A 140 -27.48 -5.66 -16.88
C LYS A 140 -26.11 -5.48 -17.56
N HIS A 141 -25.52 -4.28 -17.50
CA HIS A 141 -24.20 -3.94 -18.03
C HIS A 141 -23.17 -3.69 -16.91
N PHE A 142 -23.24 -4.46 -15.83
CA PHE A 142 -22.32 -4.33 -14.71
C PHE A 142 -20.91 -4.72 -15.15
N ASN A 143 -20.05 -3.72 -15.39
CA ASN A 143 -18.65 -3.96 -15.70
C ASN A 143 -17.92 -4.39 -14.41
N THR A 144 -17.62 -5.68 -14.30
CA THR A 144 -16.91 -6.24 -13.14
C THR A 144 -15.42 -5.95 -13.17
N GLU A 145 -14.86 -5.51 -14.30
CA GLU A 145 -13.42 -5.35 -14.47
C GLU A 145 -12.83 -4.34 -13.48
N PHE A 146 -13.51 -3.20 -13.29
CA PHE A 146 -13.10 -2.19 -12.30
C PHE A 146 -13.15 -2.71 -10.85
N ILE A 147 -14.03 -3.65 -10.53
CA ILE A 147 -14.13 -4.16 -9.15
C ILE A 147 -12.93 -5.04 -8.79
N TYR A 148 -12.35 -5.71 -9.79
CA TYR A 148 -11.15 -6.52 -9.60
C TYR A 148 -9.89 -5.67 -9.43
N THR A 149 -9.91 -4.39 -9.82
CA THR A 149 -8.78 -3.46 -9.65
C THR A 149 -8.73 -2.78 -8.29
N LEU A 150 -9.79 -2.92 -7.49
CA LEU A 150 -9.94 -2.23 -6.21
C LEU A 150 -8.95 -2.71 -5.15
N ASP A 151 -8.44 -1.77 -4.36
CA ASP A 151 -7.72 -2.06 -3.11
C ASP A 151 -8.66 -2.61 -2.01
N GLU A 152 -8.16 -3.24 -0.95
CA GLU A 152 -9.00 -3.75 0.15
C GLU A 152 -9.81 -2.63 0.83
N PHE A 153 -9.22 -1.45 1.00
CA PHE A 153 -9.94 -0.27 1.47
C PHE A 153 -11.13 0.10 0.56
N GLU A 154 -10.90 0.11 -0.76
CA GLU A 154 -11.95 0.43 -1.73
C GLU A 154 -13.03 -0.65 -1.80
N LYS A 155 -12.66 -1.93 -1.65
CA LYS A 155 -13.61 -3.04 -1.58
C LYS A 155 -14.53 -2.91 -0.36
N LYS A 156 -13.99 -2.50 0.80
CA LYS A 156 -14.79 -2.21 1.99
C LYS A 156 -15.76 -1.06 1.72
N LEU A 157 -15.26 0.05 1.18
CA LEU A 157 -16.07 1.22 0.82
C LEU A 157 -17.20 0.86 -0.18
N PHE A 158 -16.89 0.06 -1.20
CA PHE A 158 -17.86 -0.40 -2.18
C PHE A 158 -18.98 -1.24 -1.53
N LYS A 159 -18.62 -2.19 -0.66
CA LYS A 159 -19.59 -3.03 0.06
C LYS A 159 -20.50 -2.20 0.96
N GLU A 160 -19.93 -1.34 1.79
CA GLU A 160 -20.68 -0.48 2.71
C GLU A 160 -21.63 0.46 1.96
N THR A 161 -21.16 1.08 0.88
CA THR A 161 -21.98 1.96 0.03
C THR A 161 -23.12 1.19 -0.62
N GLY A 162 -22.85 -0.01 -1.16
CA GLY A 162 -23.86 -0.86 -1.78
C GLY A 162 -24.93 -1.33 -0.78
N GLU A 163 -24.53 -1.73 0.42
CA GLU A 163 -25.43 -2.12 1.50
C GLU A 163 -26.29 -0.94 1.98
N SER A 164 -25.68 0.23 2.20
CA SER A 164 -26.39 1.45 2.57
C SER A 164 -27.46 1.83 1.53
N ASN A 165 -27.10 1.85 0.25
CA ASN A 165 -28.03 2.12 -0.84
C ASN A 165 -29.18 1.10 -0.92
N LYS A 166 -28.90 -0.16 -0.61
CA LYS A 166 -29.92 -1.22 -0.58
C LYS A 166 -30.89 -1.01 0.59
N LEU A 167 -30.37 -0.76 1.80
CA LEU A 167 -31.18 -0.50 2.99
C LEU A 167 -32.07 0.73 2.80
N MET A 168 -31.52 1.82 2.25
CA MET A 168 -32.28 3.03 1.95
C MET A 168 -33.45 2.76 0.99
N ARG A 169 -33.24 1.97 -0.06
CA ARG A 169 -34.32 1.59 -1.01
C ARG A 169 -35.35 0.65 -0.39
N GLN A 170 -34.96 -0.17 0.58
CA GLN A 170 -35.90 -1.02 1.32
C GLN A 170 -36.77 -0.16 2.23
N TRP A 171 -36.16 0.74 2.99
CA TRP A 171 -36.87 1.68 3.87
C TRP A 171 -37.86 2.57 3.11
N LEU A 172 -37.50 3.08 1.92
CA LEU A 172 -38.40 3.90 1.10
C LEU A 172 -39.62 3.13 0.54
N LYS A 173 -39.64 1.79 0.62
CA LYS A 173 -40.76 0.96 0.16
C LYS A 173 -41.72 0.57 1.29
N GLU A 174 -41.32 0.78 2.54
CA GLU A 174 -42.17 0.63 3.73
C GLU A 174 -43.03 1.88 3.93
#